data_AF-A0A1J5X6A8-F1
#
_entry.id   AF-A0A1J5X6A8-F1
#
_cell.length_a   1.000
_cell.length_b   1.000
_cell.length_c   1.000
_cell.angle_alpha   90.00
_cell.angle_beta   90.00
_cell.angle_gamma   90.00
#
_symmetry.space_group_name_H-M   'P 1'
#
loop_
_entity.id
_entity.type
_entity.pdbx_description
1 polymer ?
#
loop_
_entity_poly.entity_id
_entity_poly.type
_entity_poly.pdbx_seq_one_letter_code
_entity_poly.pdbx_strand_id
1 'polypeptide(L)'
;TKNNSIKLWKIKKLELKSFAVNILPKLSLHGENVMERFHLSAEKTEHISEVIRAENNSIKLGKVKKLELWNRSINILPKLSLHEENEMEVLSLNAKKIEYVSEVMGAENNSIKLGKIKKLELNSFAVNILPKLSLHEKNEMEVFYLNAEKMEYVSEVMGAENNSIKLGKIEKLELKSFAINILPKLSLHKDNVMERFHLSAEKTEHVSEVIRAENNSIKLGKVKKLELCKHSINTLPKLSLHEENVMDVLYLIADKAEHVFEIASSKNNSIKLGKVKTLNLCKYSANVLPKLVLHKENVMEELKLYTEEMEHVSEIIWTENNSIWLGKIKKLEMRKYSANVLPKLVLHEENKLERVLFDADQTKHVLGIINTRGNSIELGKVEKLELRDYAVNILLKLSLHGENVMEVFHLCAKKKEYVSETIKTTNNSIRIGKVKKLELEYFAINILPKLVLHEENVMEEFRLNGRDIENISEIIKAKNNDIWLGNVKKLELGPYAGRIRPKLRYCEGKTFY
;
A
#
# COMPACT_ATOMS: atom_id res chain seq x y z
N THR A 1 -10.23 -38.69 48.94
CA THR A 1 -11.13 -38.99 47.79
C THR A 1 -10.31 -39.61 46.68
N LYS A 2 -10.75 -40.74 46.10
CA LYS A 2 -10.04 -41.40 44.99
C LYS A 2 -9.90 -40.42 43.82
N ASN A 3 -8.67 -40.23 43.33
CA ASN A 3 -8.38 -39.33 42.22
C ASN A 3 -8.92 -39.96 40.92
N ASN A 4 -10.17 -39.64 40.55
CA ASN A 4 -10.84 -40.15 39.36
C ASN A 4 -10.30 -39.46 38.09
N SER A 5 -8.99 -39.57 37.85
CA SER A 5 -8.35 -39.04 36.64
C SER A 5 -8.73 -39.89 35.42
N ILE A 6 -9.11 -39.24 34.33
CA ILE A 6 -9.37 -39.85 33.03
C ILE A 6 -8.07 -39.77 32.23
N LYS A 7 -7.41 -40.90 32.04
CA LYS A 7 -6.19 -40.98 31.24
C LYS A 7 -6.57 -40.98 29.76
N LEU A 8 -6.09 -39.99 29.02
CA LEU A 8 -6.29 -39.88 27.59
C LEU A 8 -4.95 -40.01 26.87
N TRP A 9 -4.89 -40.90 25.89
CA TRP A 9 -3.69 -41.14 25.08
C TRP A 9 -3.98 -40.90 23.61
N LYS A 10 -3.04 -40.26 22.90
CA LYS A 10 -3.10 -40.01 21.44
C LYS A 10 -4.33 -39.20 21.00
N ILE A 11 -4.72 -38.19 21.77
CA ILE A 11 -5.83 -37.30 21.41
C ILE A 11 -5.37 -36.33 20.32
N LYS A 12 -5.94 -36.48 19.13
CA LYS A 12 -5.69 -35.56 18.01
C LYS A 12 -6.41 -34.22 18.18
N LYS A 13 -7.68 -34.24 18.59
CA LYS A 13 -8.52 -33.04 18.69
C LYS A 13 -9.34 -33.11 19.97
N LEU A 14 -9.36 -32.01 20.72
CA LEU A 14 -10.19 -31.86 21.91
C LEU A 14 -10.93 -30.52 21.83
N GLU A 15 -12.25 -30.60 21.82
CA GLU A 15 -13.13 -29.44 21.78
C GLU A 15 -14.08 -29.51 22.98
N LEU A 16 -14.03 -28.51 23.85
CA LEU A 16 -14.91 -28.42 25.02
C LEU A 16 -15.62 -27.08 25.02
N LYS A 17 -16.94 -27.13 25.19
CA LYS A 17 -17.82 -25.97 25.20
C LYS A 17 -18.61 -25.91 26.49
N SER A 18 -18.83 -24.70 26.98
CA SER A 18 -19.64 -24.44 28.18
C SER A 18 -19.16 -25.30 29.38
N PHE A 19 -20.07 -25.94 30.11
CA PHE A 19 -19.74 -26.78 31.28
C PHE A 19 -18.76 -27.93 31.01
N ALA A 20 -18.63 -28.38 29.76
CA ALA A 20 -17.68 -29.45 29.43
C ALA A 20 -16.23 -29.05 29.73
N VAL A 21 -15.93 -27.74 29.75
CA VAL A 21 -14.59 -27.22 30.06
C VAL A 21 -14.14 -27.60 31.49
N ASN A 22 -15.07 -27.72 32.45
CA ASN A 22 -14.76 -28.15 33.83
C ASN A 22 -14.25 -29.59 33.96
N ILE A 23 -14.26 -30.40 32.89
CA ILE A 23 -13.65 -31.74 32.92
C ILE A 23 -12.12 -31.67 32.87
N LEU A 24 -11.53 -30.56 32.42
CA LEU A 24 -10.10 -30.43 32.15
C LEU A 24 -9.18 -30.84 33.32
N PRO A 25 -9.41 -30.44 34.59
CA PRO A 25 -8.55 -30.84 35.70
C PRO A 25 -8.57 -32.35 35.96
N LYS A 26 -9.59 -33.06 35.47
CA LYS A 26 -9.71 -34.52 35.58
C LYS A 26 -9.06 -35.24 34.41
N LEU A 27 -8.69 -34.55 33.33
CA LEU A 27 -8.01 -35.16 32.20
C LEU A 27 -6.52 -35.26 32.50
N SER A 28 -5.99 -36.47 32.40
CA SER A 28 -4.54 -36.73 32.43
C SER A 28 -4.09 -37.06 31.01
N LEU A 29 -3.54 -36.06 30.33
CA LEU A 29 -2.93 -36.25 29.02
C LEU A 29 -1.47 -36.70 29.20
N HIS A 30 -1.05 -37.65 28.37
CA HIS A 30 0.33 -38.12 28.35
C HIS A 30 1.28 -36.96 27.97
N GLY A 31 2.47 -36.87 28.58
CA GLY A 31 3.43 -35.79 28.31
C GLY A 31 3.89 -35.72 26.85
N GLU A 32 3.91 -36.87 26.17
CA GLU A 32 4.24 -37.01 24.75
C GLU A 32 3.04 -36.83 23.81
N ASN A 33 1.87 -36.43 24.33
CA ASN A 33 0.70 -36.21 23.49
C ASN A 33 0.95 -35.02 22.55
N VAL A 34 0.75 -35.23 21.25
CA VAL A 34 0.82 -34.20 20.22
C VAL A 34 -0.59 -33.96 19.68
N MET A 35 -1.24 -32.90 20.15
CA MET A 35 -2.60 -32.55 19.77
C MET A 35 -2.60 -31.61 18.57
N GLU A 36 -3.38 -31.93 17.54
CA GLU A 36 -3.58 -31.09 16.37
C GLU A 36 -4.39 -29.83 16.70
N ARG A 37 -5.41 -29.96 17.57
CA ARG A 37 -6.28 -28.84 17.95
C ARG A 37 -6.86 -28.99 19.36
N PHE A 38 -6.72 -27.94 20.16
CA PHE A 38 -7.36 -27.77 21.46
C PHE A 38 -8.21 -26.51 21.42
N HIS A 39 -9.54 -26.67 21.43
CA HIS A 39 -10.49 -25.55 21.34
C HIS A 39 -11.38 -25.51 22.59
N LEU A 40 -11.41 -24.36 23.27
CA LEU A 40 -12.29 -24.13 24.40
C LEU A 40 -13.15 -22.89 24.15
N SER A 41 -14.42 -22.97 24.57
CA SER A 41 -15.33 -21.81 24.54
C SER A 41 -16.25 -21.82 25.77
N ALA A 42 -16.27 -20.71 26.49
CA ALA A 42 -17.07 -20.57 27.70
C ALA A 42 -17.58 -19.13 27.89
N GLU A 43 -18.89 -18.94 28.03
CA GLU A 43 -19.50 -17.61 28.24
C GLU A 43 -19.71 -17.24 29.71
N LYS A 44 -19.92 -18.23 30.60
CA LYS A 44 -20.26 -18.02 32.01
C LYS A 44 -19.17 -18.52 32.95
N THR A 45 -19.05 -17.92 34.12
CA THR A 45 -18.02 -18.27 35.13
C THR A 45 -18.15 -19.74 35.58
N GLU A 46 -19.39 -20.21 35.74
CA GLU A 46 -19.72 -21.60 36.10
C GLU A 46 -19.16 -22.64 35.11
N HIS A 47 -18.90 -22.26 33.86
CA HIS A 47 -18.35 -23.17 32.85
C HIS A 47 -16.88 -23.54 33.10
N ILE A 48 -16.16 -22.72 33.87
CA ILE A 48 -14.71 -22.87 34.10
C ILE A 48 -14.33 -22.85 35.59
N SER A 49 -15.30 -22.86 36.49
CA SER A 49 -15.09 -22.71 37.94
C SER A 49 -14.18 -23.78 38.52
N GLU A 50 -14.26 -25.02 38.05
CA GLU A 50 -13.38 -26.10 38.52
C GLU A 50 -11.95 -25.91 38.00
N VAL A 51 -11.81 -25.37 36.78
CA VAL A 51 -10.51 -25.14 36.16
C VAL A 51 -9.77 -23.97 36.82
N ILE A 52 -10.48 -22.89 37.14
CA ILE A 52 -9.89 -21.72 37.82
C ILE A 52 -9.31 -22.09 39.19
N ARG A 53 -9.95 -23.03 39.91
CA ARG A 53 -9.47 -23.51 41.22
C ARG A 53 -8.21 -24.36 41.14
N ALA A 54 -7.85 -24.85 39.96
CA ALA A 54 -6.65 -25.63 39.78
C ALA A 54 -5.41 -24.75 40.00
N GLU A 55 -4.32 -25.36 40.44
CA GLU A 55 -3.03 -24.68 40.57
C GLU A 55 -2.50 -24.25 39.18
N ASN A 56 -1.72 -23.17 39.14
CA ASN A 56 -1.09 -22.74 37.89
C ASN A 56 -0.19 -23.84 37.32
N ASN A 57 -0.18 -24.00 36.01
CA ASN A 57 0.56 -25.06 35.31
C ASN A 57 0.18 -26.51 35.71
N SER A 58 -0.93 -26.75 36.41
CA SER A 58 -1.33 -28.11 36.82
C SER A 58 -1.93 -28.95 35.68
N ILE A 59 -2.47 -28.31 34.64
CA ILE A 59 -3.14 -28.99 33.52
C ILE A 59 -2.14 -29.20 32.38
N LYS A 60 -1.51 -30.37 32.36
CA LYS A 60 -0.53 -30.75 31.34
C LYS A 60 -1.23 -31.13 30.04
N LEU A 61 -0.97 -30.40 28.94
CA LEU A 61 -1.54 -30.70 27.62
C LEU A 61 -0.57 -31.43 26.67
N GLY A 62 0.74 -31.43 26.98
CA GLY A 62 1.78 -31.93 26.07
C GLY A 62 2.11 -30.89 24.99
N LYS A 63 2.26 -31.35 23.73
CA LYS A 63 2.47 -30.48 22.56
C LYS A 63 1.11 -30.18 21.91
N VAL A 64 0.82 -28.92 21.60
CA VAL A 64 -0.44 -28.47 20.99
C VAL A 64 -0.11 -27.62 19.76
N LYS A 65 -0.56 -28.08 18.58
CA LYS A 65 -0.38 -27.35 17.32
C LYS A 65 -1.29 -26.13 17.22
N LYS A 66 -2.57 -26.25 17.59
CA LYS A 66 -3.54 -25.15 17.52
C LYS A 66 -4.28 -25.00 18.84
N LEU A 67 -4.14 -23.84 19.47
CA LEU A 67 -4.81 -23.46 20.71
C LEU A 67 -5.77 -22.31 20.43
N GLU A 68 -7.07 -22.58 20.62
CA GLU A 68 -8.13 -21.60 20.40
C GLU A 68 -8.95 -21.46 21.69
N LEU A 69 -8.93 -20.27 22.30
CA LEU A 69 -9.69 -20.00 23.53
C LEU A 69 -10.60 -18.80 23.32
N TRP A 70 -11.90 -19.03 23.45
CA TRP A 70 -12.92 -18.00 23.28
C TRP A 70 -13.59 -17.66 24.61
N ASN A 71 -13.81 -16.35 24.79
CA ASN A 71 -14.45 -15.77 25.94
C ASN A 71 -13.76 -16.17 27.25
N ARG A 72 -14.51 -16.59 28.29
CA ARG A 72 -13.96 -16.90 29.61
C ARG A 72 -12.94 -18.02 29.61
N SER A 73 -12.94 -18.89 28.60
CA SER A 73 -11.94 -19.96 28.52
C SER A 73 -10.50 -19.45 28.46
N ILE A 74 -10.27 -18.18 28.11
CA ILE A 74 -8.95 -17.54 28.16
C ILE A 74 -8.39 -17.52 29.60
N ASN A 75 -9.22 -17.35 30.63
CA ASN A 75 -8.80 -17.40 32.05
C ASN A 75 -8.17 -18.74 32.47
N ILE A 76 -8.27 -19.78 31.64
CA ILE A 76 -7.64 -21.08 31.91
C ILE A 76 -6.15 -21.05 31.53
N LEU A 77 -5.70 -20.09 30.73
CA LEU A 77 -4.34 -20.07 30.18
C LEU A 77 -3.23 -20.20 31.24
N PRO A 78 -3.27 -19.53 32.42
CA PRO A 78 -2.27 -19.71 33.48
C PRO A 78 -2.25 -21.12 34.11
N LYS A 79 -3.34 -21.89 33.92
CA LYS A 79 -3.47 -23.25 34.46
C LYS A 79 -2.92 -24.31 33.51
N LEU A 80 -2.73 -23.96 32.23
CA LEU A 80 -2.21 -24.86 31.21
C LEU A 80 -0.69 -24.94 31.30
N SER A 81 -0.16 -26.16 31.27
CA SER A 81 1.26 -26.43 31.08
C SER A 81 1.47 -27.12 29.73
N LEU A 82 2.18 -26.42 28.85
CA LEU A 82 2.64 -26.96 27.57
C LEU A 82 4.05 -27.52 27.72
N HIS A 83 4.41 -28.45 26.85
CA HIS A 83 5.77 -28.97 26.76
C HIS A 83 6.77 -27.84 26.44
N GLU A 84 7.99 -27.92 26.96
CA GLU A 84 9.04 -26.89 26.83
C GLU A 84 9.37 -26.59 25.36
N GLU A 85 9.47 -27.66 24.57
CA GLU A 85 9.67 -27.64 23.12
C GLU A 85 8.37 -27.50 22.31
N ASN A 86 7.31 -26.92 22.87
CA ASN A 86 6.07 -26.75 22.12
C ASN A 86 6.28 -25.76 20.97
N GLU A 87 6.03 -26.23 19.75
CA GLU A 87 6.02 -25.41 18.53
C GLU A 87 4.57 -25.31 18.03
N MET A 88 3.89 -24.25 18.44
CA MET A 88 2.49 -24.01 18.13
C MET A 88 2.36 -23.39 16.74
N GLU A 89 1.50 -23.97 15.90
CA GLU A 89 1.12 -23.40 14.61
C GLU A 89 0.24 -22.16 14.81
N VAL A 90 -0.76 -22.21 15.71
CA VAL A 90 -1.73 -21.12 15.92
C VAL A 90 -2.11 -20.97 17.38
N LEU A 91 -2.02 -19.75 17.90
CA LEU A 91 -2.70 -19.28 19.10
C LEU A 91 -3.74 -18.23 18.72
N SER A 92 -5.02 -18.50 18.92
CA SER A 92 -6.11 -17.57 18.62
C SER A 92 -6.99 -17.34 19.83
N LEU A 93 -7.06 -16.09 20.29
CA LEU A 93 -7.74 -15.70 21.51
C LEU A 93 -8.71 -14.56 21.23
N ASN A 94 -9.95 -14.70 21.71
CA ASN A 94 -11.01 -13.70 21.53
C ASN A 94 -11.81 -13.53 22.81
N ALA A 95 -11.78 -12.32 23.40
CA ALA A 95 -12.54 -11.99 24.60
C ALA A 95 -13.36 -10.71 24.40
N LYS A 96 -14.69 -10.83 24.39
CA LYS A 96 -15.59 -9.68 24.23
C LYS A 96 -15.75 -8.81 25.49
N LYS A 97 -15.37 -9.32 26.67
CA LYS A 97 -15.53 -8.66 27.97
C LYS A 97 -14.28 -8.78 28.83
N ILE A 98 -14.04 -7.81 29.72
CA ILE A 98 -12.84 -7.78 30.57
C ILE A 98 -12.80 -8.95 31.56
N GLU A 99 -13.95 -9.36 32.10
CA GLU A 99 -14.01 -10.48 33.05
C GLU A 99 -13.69 -11.85 32.40
N TYR A 100 -13.52 -11.88 31.07
CA TYR A 100 -13.12 -13.07 30.34
C TYR A 100 -11.59 -13.28 30.35
N VAL A 101 -10.83 -12.23 30.74
CA VAL A 101 -9.35 -12.24 30.81
C VAL A 101 -8.81 -11.84 32.19
N SER A 102 -9.68 -11.60 33.17
CA SER A 102 -9.30 -11.07 34.49
C SER A 102 -8.29 -11.93 35.25
N GLU A 103 -8.40 -13.26 35.17
CA GLU A 103 -7.43 -14.17 35.82
C GLU A 103 -6.05 -14.04 35.16
N VAL A 104 -6.02 -13.95 33.82
CA VAL A 104 -4.78 -13.80 33.06
C VAL A 104 -4.13 -12.45 33.33
N MET A 105 -4.93 -11.38 33.43
CA MET A 105 -4.44 -10.04 33.74
C MET A 105 -3.82 -9.96 35.15
N GLY A 106 -4.31 -10.76 36.11
CA GLY A 106 -3.72 -10.85 37.45
C GLY A 106 -2.39 -11.61 37.51
N ALA A 107 -1.99 -12.28 36.42
CA ALA A 107 -0.71 -12.98 36.35
C ALA A 107 0.46 -11.99 36.23
N GLU A 108 1.64 -12.43 36.67
CA GLU A 108 2.89 -11.69 36.47
C GLU A 108 3.23 -11.59 34.97
N ASN A 109 3.93 -10.53 34.57
CA ASN A 109 4.37 -10.36 33.19
C ASN A 109 5.31 -11.50 32.78
N ASN A 110 5.18 -11.99 31.56
CA ASN A 110 5.94 -13.13 31.04
C ASN A 110 5.81 -14.43 31.88
N SER A 111 4.76 -14.61 32.68
CA SER A 111 4.58 -15.83 33.48
C SER A 111 3.99 -17.00 32.69
N ILE A 112 3.30 -16.72 31.57
CA ILE A 112 2.58 -17.72 30.78
C ILE A 112 3.47 -18.20 29.63
N LYS A 113 4.12 -19.35 29.82
CA LYS A 113 5.05 -19.93 28.85
C LYS A 113 4.32 -20.71 27.77
N LEU A 114 4.48 -20.30 26.51
CA LEU A 114 3.77 -20.92 25.36
C LEU A 114 4.70 -21.67 24.38
N GLY A 115 6.01 -21.48 24.51
CA GLY A 115 7.00 -22.03 23.59
C GLY A 115 7.19 -21.13 22.35
N LYS A 116 7.33 -21.75 21.17
CA LYS A 116 7.35 -21.04 19.88
C LYS A 116 5.95 -20.98 19.28
N ILE A 117 5.60 -19.88 18.63
CA ILE A 117 4.30 -19.67 17.99
C ILE A 117 4.51 -19.12 16.58
N LYS A 118 4.01 -19.85 15.58
CA LYS A 118 4.01 -19.38 14.19
C LYS A 118 2.98 -18.28 13.95
N LYS A 119 1.76 -18.41 14.50
CA LYS A 119 0.68 -17.42 14.33
C LYS A 119 0.02 -17.06 15.65
N LEU A 120 0.03 -15.78 15.98
CA LEU A 120 -0.62 -15.23 17.18
C LEU A 120 -1.71 -14.22 16.79
N GLU A 121 -2.95 -14.52 17.14
CA GLU A 121 -4.12 -13.68 16.91
C GLU A 121 -4.80 -13.31 18.23
N LEU A 122 -4.84 -12.02 18.56
CA LEU A 122 -5.56 -11.53 19.74
C LEU A 122 -6.64 -10.52 19.31
N ASN A 123 -7.87 -10.77 19.75
CA ASN A 123 -9.02 -9.91 19.45
C ASN A 123 -9.68 -9.39 20.72
N SER A 124 -10.09 -8.12 20.67
CA SER A 124 -10.81 -7.45 21.76
C SER A 124 -10.00 -7.47 23.06
N PHE A 125 -10.60 -7.77 24.23
CA PHE A 125 -9.88 -7.79 25.51
C PHE A 125 -8.76 -8.84 25.58
N ALA A 126 -8.69 -9.80 24.66
CA ALA A 126 -7.58 -10.75 24.62
C ALA A 126 -6.25 -10.04 24.33
N VAL A 127 -6.26 -8.85 23.75
CA VAL A 127 -5.04 -8.06 23.51
C VAL A 127 -4.36 -7.67 24.83
N ASN A 128 -5.12 -7.39 25.89
CA ASN A 128 -4.57 -7.03 27.22
C ASN A 128 -3.71 -8.12 27.87
N ILE A 129 -3.78 -9.37 27.41
CA ILE A 129 -2.96 -10.44 27.98
C ILE A 129 -1.54 -10.45 27.42
N LEU A 130 -1.27 -9.68 26.36
CA LEU A 130 0.00 -9.74 25.64
C LEU A 130 1.24 -9.60 26.55
N PRO A 131 1.30 -8.68 27.54
CA PRO A 131 2.43 -8.57 28.47
C PRO A 131 2.63 -9.81 29.36
N LYS A 132 1.62 -10.66 29.49
CA LYS A 132 1.63 -11.86 30.34
C LYS A 132 2.21 -13.07 29.62
N LEU A 133 2.23 -13.04 28.29
CA LEU A 133 2.72 -14.14 27.46
C LEU A 133 4.25 -14.12 27.39
N SER A 134 4.86 -15.28 27.62
CA SER A 134 6.28 -15.51 27.42
C SER A 134 6.49 -16.42 26.21
N LEU A 135 7.11 -15.85 25.19
CA LEU A 135 7.55 -16.57 23.99
C LEU A 135 9.03 -16.92 24.10
N HIS A 136 9.43 -18.02 23.46
CA HIS A 136 10.82 -18.42 23.40
C HIS A 136 11.69 -17.32 22.75
N GLU A 137 12.93 -17.10 23.22
CA GLU A 137 13.80 -16.01 22.72
C GLU A 137 14.07 -16.07 21.21
N LYS A 138 14.16 -17.29 20.68
CA LYS A 138 14.32 -17.58 19.24
C LYS A 138 12.99 -17.76 18.51
N ASN A 139 11.92 -17.10 18.95
CA ASN A 139 10.63 -17.18 18.27
C ASN A 139 10.69 -16.47 16.91
N GLU A 140 10.33 -17.20 15.86
CA GLU A 140 10.18 -16.68 14.49
C GLU A 140 8.71 -16.84 14.10
N MET A 141 7.96 -15.75 14.19
CA MET A 141 6.52 -15.72 13.98
C MET A 141 6.19 -15.39 12.53
N GLU A 142 5.37 -16.20 11.88
CA GLU A 142 4.87 -15.96 10.53
C GLU A 142 3.83 -14.82 10.54
N VAL A 143 2.93 -14.77 11.54
CA VAL A 143 1.86 -13.77 11.61
C VAL A 143 1.60 -13.32 13.05
N PHE A 144 1.65 -12.01 13.27
CA PHE A 144 1.19 -11.34 14.49
C PHE A 144 0.03 -10.40 14.16
N TYR A 145 -1.17 -10.74 14.65
CA TYR A 145 -2.41 -10.02 14.36
C TYR A 145 -3.10 -9.55 15.65
N LEU A 146 -3.32 -8.24 15.76
CA LEU A 146 -4.08 -7.64 16.87
C LEU A 146 -5.23 -6.77 16.34
N ASN A 147 -6.43 -6.96 16.90
CA ASN A 147 -7.58 -6.10 16.62
C ASN A 147 -8.27 -5.66 17.91
N ALA A 148 -8.30 -4.35 18.16
CA ALA A 148 -8.93 -3.76 19.34
C ALA A 148 -9.78 -2.54 18.97
N GLU A 149 -11.10 -2.73 18.86
CA GLU A 149 -12.04 -1.68 18.46
C GLU A 149 -12.30 -0.61 19.53
N LYS A 150 -11.88 -0.85 20.79
CA LYS A 150 -12.07 0.07 21.92
C LYS A 150 -10.77 0.24 22.71
N MET A 151 -10.60 1.41 23.32
CA MET A 151 -9.43 1.72 24.14
C MET A 151 -9.26 0.77 25.35
N GLU A 152 -10.37 0.37 25.98
CA GLU A 152 -10.38 -0.59 27.11
C GLU A 152 -9.76 -1.95 26.76
N TYR A 153 -9.70 -2.32 25.48
CA TYR A 153 -9.12 -3.59 25.03
C TYR A 153 -7.59 -3.61 25.05
N VAL A 154 -6.95 -2.43 25.17
CA VAL A 154 -5.49 -2.28 25.18
C VAL A 154 -4.96 -1.61 26.46
N SER A 155 -5.82 -1.29 27.43
CA SER A 155 -5.47 -0.51 28.62
C SER A 155 -4.30 -1.09 29.43
N GLU A 156 -4.23 -2.43 29.58
CA GLU A 156 -3.15 -3.09 30.31
C GLU A 156 -1.82 -2.94 29.55
N VAL A 157 -1.85 -3.18 28.24
CA VAL A 157 -0.67 -3.11 27.38
C VAL A 157 -0.12 -1.68 27.31
N MET A 158 -1.02 -0.70 27.32
CA MET A 158 -0.67 0.73 27.32
C MET A 158 0.09 1.15 28.59
N GLY A 159 -0.14 0.49 29.71
CA GLY A 159 0.61 0.71 30.96
C GLY A 159 2.03 0.12 30.95
N ALA A 160 2.37 -0.71 29.96
CA ALA A 160 3.70 -1.28 29.84
C ALA A 160 4.74 -0.24 29.41
N GLU A 161 5.99 -0.48 29.80
CA GLU A 161 7.12 0.33 29.34
C GLU A 161 7.33 0.13 27.82
N ASN A 162 7.89 1.15 27.16
CA ASN A 162 8.21 1.07 25.73
C ASN A 162 9.25 -0.04 25.49
N ASN A 163 9.08 -0.80 24.40
CA ASN A 163 9.93 -1.95 24.07
C ASN A 163 10.01 -3.05 25.15
N SER A 164 9.03 -3.16 26.06
CA SER A 164 9.04 -4.21 27.09
C SER A 164 8.50 -5.56 26.60
N ILE A 165 7.69 -5.58 25.53
CA ILE A 165 7.04 -6.79 25.02
C ILE A 165 7.89 -7.40 23.90
N LYS A 166 8.62 -8.47 24.22
CA LYS A 166 9.53 -9.16 23.28
C LYS A 166 8.77 -10.21 22.47
N LEU A 167 8.76 -10.08 21.14
CA LEU A 167 8.06 -11.02 20.24
C LEU A 167 8.99 -11.90 19.39
N GLY A 168 10.27 -11.54 19.30
CA GLY A 168 11.25 -12.18 18.42
C GLY A 168 11.23 -11.59 17.01
N LYS A 169 11.35 -12.44 15.99
CA LYS A 169 11.21 -12.04 14.58
C LYS A 169 9.77 -12.23 14.12
N ILE A 170 9.28 -11.35 13.26
CA ILE A 170 7.91 -11.36 12.73
C ILE A 170 7.96 -11.14 11.23
N GLU A 171 7.43 -12.09 10.47
CA GLU A 171 7.30 -12.01 9.01
C GLU A 171 6.14 -11.08 8.60
N LYS A 172 4.99 -11.17 9.27
CA LYS A 172 3.81 -10.32 9.01
C LYS A 172 3.23 -9.74 10.29
N LEU A 173 3.14 -8.42 10.37
CA LEU A 173 2.55 -7.70 11.50
C LEU A 173 1.34 -6.88 11.03
N GLU A 174 0.18 -7.14 11.63
CA GLU A 174 -1.07 -6.47 11.30
C GLU A 174 -1.75 -5.95 12.57
N LEU A 175 -1.92 -4.63 12.67
CA LEU A 175 -2.60 -3.97 13.81
C LEU A 175 -3.79 -3.14 13.31
N LYS A 176 -4.94 -3.33 13.96
CA LYS A 176 -6.18 -2.61 13.64
C LYS A 176 -6.73 -1.85 14.84
N SER A 177 -7.26 -0.65 14.56
CA SER A 177 -7.91 0.21 15.56
C SER A 177 -6.97 0.53 16.73
N PHE A 178 -7.43 0.51 17.99
CA PHE A 178 -6.60 0.83 19.16
C PHE A 178 -5.40 -0.10 19.36
N ALA A 179 -5.34 -1.26 18.69
CA ALA A 179 -4.18 -2.13 18.77
C ALA A 179 -2.92 -1.48 18.19
N ILE A 180 -3.05 -0.45 17.35
CA ILE A 180 -1.91 0.31 16.82
C ILE A 180 -1.17 1.05 17.93
N ASN A 181 -1.87 1.52 18.98
CA ASN A 181 -1.23 2.20 20.12
C ASN A 181 -0.28 1.29 20.93
N ILE A 182 -0.32 -0.02 20.72
CA ILE A 182 0.62 -0.98 21.34
C ILE A 182 1.99 -0.93 20.68
N LEU A 183 2.10 -0.41 19.45
CA LEU A 183 3.31 -0.48 18.66
C LEU A 183 4.58 0.04 19.39
N PRO A 184 4.58 1.15 20.16
CA PRO A 184 5.75 1.59 20.93
C PRO A 184 6.17 0.64 22.07
N LYS A 185 5.28 -0.27 22.48
CA LYS A 185 5.49 -1.26 23.54
C LYS A 185 6.17 -2.53 23.03
N LEU A 186 6.11 -2.76 21.72
CA LEU A 186 6.68 -3.94 21.08
C LEU A 186 8.18 -3.79 20.88
N SER A 187 8.92 -4.83 21.24
CA SER A 187 10.34 -4.99 20.92
C SER A 187 10.51 -6.08 19.86
N LEU A 188 10.89 -5.64 18.66
CA LEU A 188 11.24 -6.52 17.55
C LEU A 188 12.74 -6.76 17.54
N HIS A 189 13.15 -7.94 17.07
CA HIS A 189 14.57 -8.25 16.91
C HIS A 189 15.26 -7.25 15.96
N LYS A 190 16.52 -6.85 16.26
CA LYS A 190 17.27 -5.88 15.44
C LYS A 190 17.41 -6.29 13.97
N ASP A 191 17.52 -7.59 13.72
CA ASP A 191 17.68 -8.19 12.39
C ASP A 191 16.32 -8.64 11.80
N ASN A 192 15.21 -8.05 12.25
CA ASN A 192 13.90 -8.40 11.72
C ASN A 192 13.78 -8.00 10.25
N VAL A 193 13.39 -8.95 9.41
CA VAL A 193 13.06 -8.75 8.00
C VAL A 193 11.59 -9.13 7.81
N MET A 194 10.74 -8.13 7.68
CA MET A 194 9.30 -8.28 7.59
C MET A 194 8.84 -8.28 6.14
N GLU A 195 8.04 -9.28 5.76
CA GLU A 195 7.39 -9.32 4.46
C GLU A 195 6.27 -8.27 4.38
N ARG A 196 5.49 -8.09 5.46
CA ARG A 196 4.36 -7.14 5.49
C ARG A 196 4.16 -6.49 6.86
N PHE A 197 4.08 -5.15 6.86
CA PHE A 197 3.63 -4.33 7.98
C PHE A 197 2.36 -3.58 7.58
N HIS A 198 1.24 -3.87 8.24
CA HIS A 198 -0.07 -3.30 7.91
C HIS A 198 -0.74 -2.64 9.13
N LEU A 199 -1.09 -1.35 8.99
CA LEU A 199 -1.87 -0.62 10.00
C LEU A 199 -3.17 -0.07 9.39
N SER A 200 -4.27 -0.16 10.12
CA SER A 200 -5.56 0.44 9.72
C SER A 200 -6.27 1.10 10.91
N ALA A 201 -6.45 2.43 10.83
CA ALA A 201 -7.06 3.23 11.89
C ALA A 201 -8.20 4.11 11.39
N GLU A 202 -9.41 3.81 11.81
CA GLU A 202 -10.61 4.61 11.47
C GLU A 202 -10.71 5.96 12.18
N LYS A 203 -10.02 6.14 13.31
CA LYS A 203 -10.10 7.34 14.16
C LYS A 203 -8.72 7.78 14.63
N THR A 204 -8.56 9.06 14.95
CA THR A 204 -7.31 9.62 15.48
C THR A 204 -6.92 8.96 16.81
N GLU A 205 -7.88 8.65 17.69
CA GLU A 205 -7.59 8.02 18.99
C GLU A 205 -6.91 6.64 18.86
N HIS A 206 -7.10 5.96 17.74
CA HIS A 206 -6.48 4.65 17.47
C HIS A 206 -4.95 4.72 17.34
N VAL A 207 -4.40 5.90 17.08
CA VAL A 207 -2.96 6.14 16.80
C VAL A 207 -2.34 7.19 17.73
N SER A 208 -3.08 7.65 18.74
CA SER A 208 -2.69 8.76 19.61
C SER A 208 -1.38 8.51 20.35
N GLU A 209 -1.13 7.30 20.83
CA GLU A 209 0.11 6.95 21.52
C GLU A 209 1.31 6.98 20.57
N VAL A 210 1.12 6.43 19.37
CA VAL A 210 2.17 6.40 18.35
C VAL A 210 2.53 7.83 17.92
N ILE A 211 1.54 8.70 17.69
CA ILE A 211 1.78 10.10 17.31
C ILE A 211 2.55 10.86 18.41
N ARG A 212 2.31 10.55 19.69
CA ARG A 212 3.03 11.14 20.81
C ARG A 212 4.47 10.65 20.96
N ALA A 213 4.82 9.51 20.37
CA ALA A 213 6.18 9.00 20.40
C ALA A 213 7.14 9.93 19.66
N GLU A 214 8.43 9.87 20.00
CA GLU A 214 9.46 10.59 19.28
C GLU A 214 9.58 10.07 17.84
N ASN A 215 9.99 10.94 16.90
CA ASN A 215 10.19 10.54 15.51
C ASN A 215 11.28 9.47 15.42
N ASN A 216 11.07 8.46 14.56
CA ASN A 216 11.97 7.31 14.41
C ASN A 216 12.22 6.50 15.71
N SER A 217 11.36 6.59 16.72
CA SER A 217 11.53 5.82 17.97
C SER A 217 11.10 4.35 17.84
N ILE A 218 10.22 4.04 16.88
CA ILE A 218 9.66 2.70 16.70
C ILE A 218 10.47 1.93 15.65
N LYS A 219 11.33 1.03 16.09
CA LYS A 219 12.24 0.27 15.20
C LYS A 219 11.56 -0.95 14.61
N LEU A 220 11.43 -1.00 13.28
CA LEU A 220 10.81 -2.13 12.57
C LEU A 220 11.81 -3.10 11.91
N GLY A 221 13.06 -2.67 11.69
CA GLY A 221 14.04 -3.42 10.91
C GLY A 221 13.87 -3.19 9.40
N LYS A 222 13.99 -4.24 8.60
CA LYS A 222 13.76 -4.21 7.14
C LYS A 222 12.30 -4.59 6.86
N VAL A 223 11.62 -3.85 5.99
CA VAL A 223 10.20 -4.06 5.63
C VAL A 223 10.05 -4.05 4.12
N LYS A 224 9.59 -5.17 3.55
CA LYS A 224 9.33 -5.29 2.10
C LYS A 224 8.04 -4.59 1.68
N LYS A 225 6.95 -4.76 2.44
CA LYS A 225 5.65 -4.13 2.17
C LYS A 225 5.12 -3.34 3.36
N LEU A 226 4.97 -2.04 3.18
CA LEU A 226 4.39 -1.13 4.18
C LEU A 226 3.03 -0.62 3.69
N GLU A 227 1.97 -0.95 4.42
CA GLU A 227 0.59 -0.54 4.11
C GLU A 227 -0.01 0.26 5.28
N LEU A 228 -0.36 1.52 5.03
CA LEU A 228 -1.01 2.38 6.03
C LEU A 228 -2.34 2.91 5.49
N CYS A 229 -3.42 2.61 6.20
CA CYS A 229 -4.77 3.05 5.88
C CYS A 229 -5.28 4.09 6.86
N LYS A 230 -5.89 5.17 6.34
CA LYS A 230 -6.59 6.22 7.09
C LYS A 230 -5.68 6.88 8.12
N HIS A 231 -6.11 7.08 9.37
CA HIS A 231 -5.33 7.77 10.42
C HIS A 231 -3.98 7.11 10.73
N SER A 232 -3.78 5.84 10.34
CA SER A 232 -2.50 5.16 10.55
C SER A 232 -1.38 5.74 9.71
N ILE A 233 -1.68 6.50 8.65
CA ILE A 233 -0.68 7.21 7.87
C ILE A 233 0.11 8.16 8.78
N ASN A 234 -0.53 8.86 9.71
CA ASN A 234 0.12 9.78 10.67
C ASN A 234 1.17 9.12 11.58
N THR A 235 1.26 7.78 11.60
CA THR A 235 2.32 7.05 12.31
C THR A 235 3.65 7.03 11.58
N LEU A 236 3.67 7.30 10.27
CA LEU A 236 4.85 7.13 9.41
C LEU A 236 6.12 7.86 9.90
N PRO A 237 6.08 9.11 10.40
CA PRO A 237 7.27 9.80 10.94
C PRO A 237 7.87 9.14 12.19
N LYS A 238 7.12 8.25 12.84
CA LYS A 238 7.47 7.58 14.10
C LYS A 238 8.18 6.26 13.86
N LEU A 239 7.99 5.69 12.67
CA LEU A 239 8.58 4.43 12.26
C LEU A 239 10.03 4.65 11.83
N SER A 240 10.92 3.80 12.32
CA SER A 240 12.33 3.73 11.91
C SER A 240 12.58 2.42 11.18
N LEU A 241 13.01 2.56 9.93
CA LEU A 241 13.45 1.46 9.09
C LEU A 241 14.98 1.39 9.10
N HIS A 242 15.52 0.20 8.86
CA HIS A 242 16.96 0.01 8.68
C HIS A 242 17.49 0.87 7.53
N GLU A 243 18.72 1.37 7.62
CA GLU A 243 19.30 2.27 6.60
C GLU A 243 19.38 1.63 5.21
N GLU A 244 19.70 0.33 5.16
CA GLU A 244 19.72 -0.49 3.95
C GLU A 244 18.33 -1.03 3.53
N ASN A 245 17.23 -0.47 4.02
CA ASN A 245 15.91 -0.98 3.67
C ASN A 245 15.64 -0.83 2.15
N VAL A 246 15.29 -1.95 1.53
CA VAL A 246 14.80 -2.00 0.14
C VAL A 246 13.35 -2.47 0.19
N MET A 247 12.44 -1.52 0.14
CA MET A 247 11.00 -1.75 0.17
C MET A 247 10.50 -2.07 -1.24
N ASP A 248 9.75 -3.15 -1.37
CA ASP A 248 9.06 -3.48 -2.61
C ASP A 248 7.86 -2.57 -2.82
N VAL A 249 7.04 -2.34 -1.79
CA VAL A 249 5.80 -1.56 -1.91
C VAL A 249 5.56 -0.67 -0.69
N LEU A 250 5.36 0.63 -0.93
CA LEU A 250 4.70 1.56 -0.02
C LEU A 250 3.29 1.86 -0.54
N TYR A 251 2.27 1.51 0.24
CA TYR A 251 0.86 1.74 -0.11
C TYR A 251 0.17 2.58 0.97
N LEU A 252 -0.25 3.78 0.61
CA LEU A 252 -0.96 4.70 1.50
C LEU A 252 -2.35 5.03 0.94
N ILE A 253 -3.37 4.98 1.79
CA ILE A 253 -4.74 5.38 1.44
C ILE A 253 -5.37 6.26 2.53
N ALA A 254 -5.74 7.49 2.17
CA ALA A 254 -6.39 8.42 3.10
C ALA A 254 -7.64 9.03 2.47
N ASP A 255 -8.81 8.65 2.98
CA ASP A 255 -10.09 9.17 2.47
C ASP A 255 -10.44 10.60 2.90
N LYS A 256 -9.73 11.17 3.89
CA LYS A 256 -9.99 12.49 4.47
C LYS A 256 -8.68 13.22 4.77
N ALA A 257 -8.72 14.55 4.80
CA ALA A 257 -7.56 15.38 5.16
C ALA A 257 -7.02 15.08 6.59
N GLU A 258 -7.90 14.84 7.56
CA GLU A 258 -7.53 14.50 8.95
C GLU A 258 -6.61 13.28 9.06
N HIS A 259 -6.72 12.33 8.12
CA HIS A 259 -5.90 11.12 8.09
C HIS A 259 -4.40 11.38 7.86
N VAL A 260 -4.05 12.56 7.32
CA VAL A 260 -2.67 12.95 6.98
C VAL A 260 -2.24 14.24 7.66
N PHE A 261 -3.06 14.80 8.55
CA PHE A 261 -2.87 16.13 9.13
C PHE A 261 -1.52 16.31 9.84
N GLU A 262 -1.11 15.34 10.65
CA GLU A 262 0.17 15.38 11.37
C GLU A 262 1.36 15.38 10.40
N ILE A 263 1.28 14.59 9.33
CA ILE A 263 2.33 14.52 8.32
C ILE A 263 2.37 15.78 7.45
N ALA A 264 1.21 16.28 7.03
CA ALA A 264 1.12 17.52 6.24
C ALA A 264 1.81 18.69 6.98
N SER A 265 1.63 18.74 8.30
CA SER A 265 2.23 19.75 9.20
C SER A 265 3.73 19.53 9.47
N SER A 266 4.28 18.37 9.14
CA SER A 266 5.71 18.09 9.33
C SER A 266 6.59 18.82 8.31
N LYS A 267 7.87 19.02 8.64
CA LYS A 267 8.83 19.58 7.69
C LYS A 267 8.96 18.69 6.44
N ASN A 268 9.15 19.30 5.28
CA ASN A 268 9.47 18.56 4.05
C ASN A 268 10.74 17.73 4.25
N ASN A 269 10.85 16.61 3.53
CA ASN A 269 12.01 15.72 3.60
C ASN A 269 12.32 15.21 5.03
N SER A 270 11.30 14.89 5.82
CA SER A 270 11.48 14.45 7.22
C SER A 270 11.36 12.93 7.42
N ILE A 271 10.82 12.19 6.44
CA ILE A 271 10.51 10.76 6.57
C ILE A 271 11.46 9.94 5.69
N LYS A 272 12.42 9.23 6.30
CA LYS A 272 13.41 8.41 5.59
C LYS A 272 12.89 6.99 5.38
N LEU A 273 12.85 6.51 4.13
CA LEU A 273 12.31 5.18 3.79
C LEU A 273 13.33 4.19 3.20
N GLY A 274 14.51 4.65 2.80
CA GLY A 274 15.48 3.84 2.06
C GLY A 274 15.17 3.78 0.57
N LYS A 275 15.33 2.62 -0.07
CA LYS A 275 14.96 2.38 -1.48
C LYS A 275 13.52 1.88 -1.54
N VAL A 276 12.72 2.38 -2.48
CA VAL A 276 11.31 1.99 -2.69
C VAL A 276 11.08 1.68 -4.16
N LYS A 277 10.70 0.43 -4.47
CA LYS A 277 10.42 0.00 -5.85
C LYS A 277 9.07 0.50 -6.35
N THR A 278 8.02 0.39 -5.55
CA THR A 278 6.67 0.84 -5.91
C THR A 278 6.09 1.77 -4.85
N LEU A 279 5.67 2.96 -5.27
CA LEU A 279 4.99 3.94 -4.43
C LEU A 279 3.57 4.14 -4.93
N ASN A 280 2.57 3.82 -4.11
CA ASN A 280 1.16 3.97 -4.44
C ASN A 280 0.46 4.85 -3.39
N LEU A 281 0.02 6.03 -3.83
CA LEU A 281 -0.67 7.01 -3.00
C LEU A 281 -2.07 7.26 -3.55
N CYS A 282 -3.07 6.95 -2.73
CA CYS A 282 -4.49 7.13 -3.02
C CYS A 282 -5.09 8.28 -2.19
N LYS A 283 -5.86 9.15 -2.85
CA LYS A 283 -6.62 10.27 -2.25
C LYS A 283 -5.71 11.24 -1.48
N TYR A 284 -6.07 11.66 -0.26
CA TYR A 284 -5.29 12.62 0.54
C TYR A 284 -3.86 12.16 0.87
N SER A 285 -3.54 10.87 0.71
CA SER A 285 -2.20 10.36 0.97
C SER A 285 -1.16 10.88 -0.02
N ALA A 286 -1.58 11.42 -1.18
CA ALA A 286 -0.67 12.09 -2.10
C ALA A 286 0.06 13.27 -1.41
N ASN A 287 -0.60 14.00 -0.49
CA ASN A 287 0.00 15.10 0.26
C ASN A 287 1.18 14.68 1.17
N VAL A 288 1.42 13.38 1.37
CA VAL A 288 2.60 12.86 2.06
C VAL A 288 3.87 12.97 1.21
N LEU A 289 3.74 13.03 -0.12
CA LEU A 289 4.85 12.94 -1.07
C LEU A 289 6.01 13.93 -0.79
N PRO A 290 5.78 15.24 -0.51
CA PRO A 290 6.85 16.19 -0.21
C PRO A 290 7.62 15.90 1.10
N LYS A 291 7.09 15.00 1.93
CA LYS A 291 7.67 14.65 3.23
C LYS A 291 8.60 13.43 3.14
N LEU A 292 8.52 12.66 2.05
CA LEU A 292 9.28 11.43 1.86
C LEU A 292 10.71 11.72 1.39
N VAL A 293 11.67 11.03 2.00
CA VAL A 293 13.09 11.00 1.60
C VAL A 293 13.45 9.58 1.22
N LEU A 294 13.76 9.40 -0.06
CA LEU A 294 14.28 8.15 -0.60
C LEU A 294 15.81 8.22 -0.67
N HIS A 295 16.45 7.06 -0.73
CA HIS A 295 17.90 6.96 -0.90
C HIS A 295 18.33 7.59 -2.23
N LYS A 296 19.50 8.28 -2.28
CA LYS A 296 20.02 8.99 -3.48
C LYS A 296 20.10 8.15 -4.76
N GLU A 297 20.26 6.83 -4.60
CA GLU A 297 20.33 5.84 -5.69
C GLU A 297 19.00 5.11 -5.92
N ASN A 298 17.87 5.68 -5.49
CA ASN A 298 16.58 5.03 -5.67
C ASN A 298 16.26 4.90 -7.16
N VAL A 299 15.97 3.68 -7.59
CA VAL A 299 15.41 3.37 -8.91
C VAL A 299 14.03 2.76 -8.66
N MET A 300 13.01 3.59 -8.82
CA MET A 300 11.61 3.24 -8.63
C MET A 300 11.07 2.57 -9.89
N GLU A 301 10.54 1.36 -9.73
CA GLU A 301 9.85 0.64 -10.79
C GLU A 301 8.53 1.33 -11.15
N GLU A 302 7.80 1.84 -10.17
CA GLU A 302 6.48 2.43 -10.41
C GLU A 302 6.06 3.49 -9.37
N LEU A 303 5.60 4.65 -9.86
CA LEU A 303 4.88 5.66 -9.09
C LEU A 303 3.42 5.72 -9.54
N LYS A 304 2.48 5.40 -8.64
CA LYS A 304 1.03 5.49 -8.85
C LYS A 304 0.42 6.54 -7.96
N LEU A 305 -0.23 7.54 -8.56
CA LEU A 305 -1.01 8.54 -7.86
C LEU A 305 -2.47 8.52 -8.34
N TYR A 306 -3.40 8.43 -7.40
CA TYR A 306 -4.84 8.46 -7.68
C TYR A 306 -5.55 9.46 -6.78
N THR A 307 -5.98 10.60 -7.31
CA THR A 307 -6.60 11.65 -6.49
C THR A 307 -7.87 12.21 -7.12
N GLU A 308 -9.00 12.03 -6.44
CA GLU A 308 -10.33 12.35 -6.99
C GLU A 308 -10.75 13.81 -6.85
N GLU A 309 -10.12 14.56 -5.94
CA GLU A 309 -10.46 15.93 -5.55
C GLU A 309 -9.21 16.80 -5.53
N MET A 310 -9.36 18.12 -5.59
CA MET A 310 -8.22 19.05 -5.63
C MET A 310 -7.48 19.09 -4.29
N GLU A 311 -8.24 18.97 -3.21
CA GLU A 311 -7.83 18.96 -1.81
C GLU A 311 -6.89 17.78 -1.51
N HIS A 312 -7.01 16.69 -2.28
CA HIS A 312 -6.10 15.54 -2.17
C HIS A 312 -4.64 15.86 -2.54
N VAL A 313 -4.41 16.94 -3.29
CA VAL A 313 -3.07 17.38 -3.76
C VAL A 313 -2.77 18.83 -3.37
N SER A 314 -3.57 19.45 -2.50
CA SER A 314 -3.44 20.87 -2.17
C SER A 314 -2.06 21.23 -1.64
N GLU A 315 -1.53 20.43 -0.70
CA GLU A 315 -0.20 20.66 -0.12
C GLU A 315 0.90 20.62 -1.17
N ILE A 316 0.77 19.72 -2.16
CA ILE A 316 1.76 19.57 -3.22
C ILE A 316 1.70 20.74 -4.21
N ILE A 317 0.50 21.20 -4.59
CA ILE A 317 0.35 22.27 -5.59
C ILE A 317 1.06 23.56 -5.15
N TRP A 318 1.09 23.83 -3.84
CA TRP A 318 1.75 25.00 -3.25
C TRP A 318 3.27 24.85 -3.05
N THR A 319 3.83 23.65 -3.24
CA THR A 319 5.28 23.47 -3.22
C THR A 319 5.94 24.12 -4.45
N GLU A 320 7.23 24.44 -4.34
CA GLU A 320 8.01 24.90 -5.49
C GLU A 320 8.05 23.82 -6.59
N ASN A 321 8.11 24.24 -7.85
CA ASN A 321 8.29 23.30 -8.96
C ASN A 321 9.65 22.60 -8.82
N ASN A 322 9.73 21.33 -9.25
CA ASN A 322 10.95 20.53 -9.14
C ASN A 322 11.51 20.48 -7.71
N SER A 323 10.66 20.36 -6.70
CA SER A 323 11.08 20.28 -5.28
C SER A 323 11.01 18.87 -4.70
N ILE A 324 10.31 17.94 -5.38
CA ILE A 324 10.08 16.58 -4.90
C ILE A 324 10.97 15.61 -5.67
N TRP A 325 12.04 15.15 -5.04
CA TRP A 325 12.98 14.19 -5.63
C TRP A 325 12.69 12.76 -5.14
N LEU A 326 12.49 11.82 -6.07
CA LEU A 326 12.16 10.41 -5.78
C LEU A 326 13.17 9.41 -6.39
N GLY A 327 14.25 9.91 -7.00
CA GLY A 327 15.20 9.11 -7.78
C GLY A 327 14.76 8.90 -9.23
N LYS A 328 15.26 7.83 -9.84
CA LYS A 328 14.90 7.45 -11.21
C LYS A 328 13.56 6.71 -11.19
N ILE A 329 12.66 7.01 -12.12
CA ILE A 329 11.34 6.37 -12.23
C ILE A 329 11.24 5.67 -13.58
N LYS A 330 10.78 4.42 -13.59
CA LYS A 330 10.50 3.67 -14.81
C LYS A 330 9.05 3.83 -15.29
N LYS A 331 8.08 3.69 -14.39
CA LYS A 331 6.65 3.79 -14.72
C LYS A 331 5.99 4.89 -13.91
N LEU A 332 5.30 5.80 -14.59
CA LEU A 332 4.59 6.92 -14.00
C LEU A 332 3.11 6.85 -14.37
N GLU A 333 2.25 6.69 -13.38
CA GLU A 333 0.80 6.68 -13.55
C GLU A 333 0.14 7.73 -12.66
N MET A 334 -0.51 8.70 -13.29
CA MET A 334 -1.28 9.74 -12.60
C MET A 334 -2.71 9.75 -13.13
N ARG A 335 -3.68 9.58 -12.23
CA ARG A 335 -5.10 9.65 -12.56
C ARG A 335 -5.78 10.84 -11.86
N LYS A 336 -6.75 11.44 -12.56
CA LYS A 336 -7.58 12.55 -12.09
C LYS A 336 -6.69 13.75 -11.67
N TYR A 337 -6.91 14.35 -10.50
CA TYR A 337 -6.18 15.56 -10.06
C TYR A 337 -4.67 15.37 -9.88
N SER A 338 -4.19 14.13 -9.82
CA SER A 338 -2.79 13.84 -9.55
C SER A 338 -1.86 14.28 -10.67
N ALA A 339 -2.38 14.51 -11.88
CA ALA A 339 -1.64 15.12 -12.97
C ALA A 339 -1.04 16.50 -12.59
N ASN A 340 -1.67 17.25 -11.68
CA ASN A 340 -1.15 18.54 -11.20
C ASN A 340 0.08 18.40 -10.28
N VAL A 341 0.43 17.18 -9.86
CA VAL A 341 1.66 16.90 -9.10
C VAL A 341 2.88 16.88 -10.01
N LEU A 342 2.71 16.59 -11.30
CA LEU A 342 3.81 16.41 -12.24
C LEU A 342 4.82 17.57 -12.27
N PRO A 343 4.44 18.86 -12.31
CA PRO A 343 5.39 19.98 -12.30
C PRO A 343 6.23 20.08 -11.01
N LYS A 344 5.85 19.36 -9.96
CA LYS A 344 6.53 19.38 -8.65
C LYS A 344 7.60 18.30 -8.53
N LEU A 345 7.55 17.28 -9.39
CA LEU A 345 8.50 16.18 -9.39
C LEU A 345 9.81 16.58 -10.07
N VAL A 346 10.93 16.25 -9.44
CA VAL A 346 12.25 16.29 -10.08
C VAL A 346 12.44 15.00 -10.87
N LEU A 347 12.29 15.07 -12.18
CA LEU A 347 12.62 13.99 -13.10
C LEU A 347 14.02 14.27 -13.66
N HIS A 348 14.95 13.33 -13.47
CA HIS A 348 16.31 13.47 -13.97
C HIS A 348 16.31 13.44 -15.51
N GLU A 349 17.17 14.23 -16.17
CA GLU A 349 17.34 14.20 -17.63
C GLU A 349 17.67 12.80 -18.20
N GLU A 350 18.34 11.96 -17.38
CA GLU A 350 18.70 10.58 -17.71
C GLU A 350 17.56 9.58 -17.46
N ASN A 351 16.39 10.04 -17.02
CA ASN A 351 15.27 9.15 -16.82
C ASN A 351 14.87 8.51 -18.15
N LYS A 352 14.80 7.18 -18.12
CA LYS A 352 14.26 6.34 -19.19
C LYS A 352 12.94 5.77 -18.69
N LEU A 353 11.86 6.50 -18.94
CA LEU A 353 10.51 6.12 -18.55
C LEU A 353 10.00 5.06 -19.54
N GLU A 354 9.85 3.83 -19.05
CA GLU A 354 9.24 2.71 -19.79
C GLU A 354 7.76 3.02 -20.11
N ARG A 355 7.05 3.68 -19.18
CA ARG A 355 5.64 4.04 -19.39
C ARG A 355 5.24 5.30 -18.63
N VAL A 356 4.53 6.19 -19.33
CA VAL A 356 3.82 7.34 -18.74
C VAL A 356 2.34 7.22 -19.10
N LEU A 357 1.48 7.16 -18.09
CA LEU A 357 0.02 7.13 -18.25
C LEU A 357 -0.60 8.29 -17.46
N PHE A 358 -1.29 9.19 -18.18
CA PHE A 358 -2.15 10.20 -17.56
C PHE A 358 -3.60 10.02 -18.00
N ASP A 359 -4.51 9.99 -17.03
CA ASP A 359 -5.95 9.82 -17.26
C ASP A 359 -6.73 10.85 -16.46
N ALA A 360 -7.42 11.76 -17.15
CA ALA A 360 -8.19 12.83 -16.52
C ALA A 360 -9.51 13.06 -17.25
N ASP A 361 -10.63 12.86 -16.56
CA ASP A 361 -11.98 12.95 -17.10
C ASP A 361 -12.64 14.34 -16.95
N GLN A 362 -11.99 15.30 -16.28
CA GLN A 362 -12.49 16.66 -16.07
C GLN A 362 -11.41 17.74 -16.27
N THR A 363 -11.76 18.93 -16.78
CA THR A 363 -10.79 20.02 -17.04
C THR A 363 -10.02 20.43 -15.79
N LYS A 364 -10.70 20.50 -14.65
CA LYS A 364 -10.12 20.88 -13.36
C LYS A 364 -9.01 19.92 -12.89
N HIS A 365 -8.99 18.68 -13.39
CA HIS A 365 -7.95 17.70 -13.08
C HIS A 365 -6.59 18.07 -13.68
N VAL A 366 -6.54 18.91 -14.71
CA VAL A 366 -5.32 19.29 -15.43
C VAL A 366 -5.09 20.80 -15.50
N LEU A 367 -5.93 21.60 -14.83
CA LEU A 367 -5.87 23.04 -14.91
C LEU A 367 -4.55 23.60 -14.33
N GLY A 368 -4.09 23.04 -13.21
CA GLY A 368 -2.84 23.46 -12.57
C GLY A 368 -1.63 23.28 -13.49
N ILE A 369 -1.57 22.16 -14.21
CA ILE A 369 -0.51 21.88 -15.17
C ILE A 369 -0.62 22.71 -16.45
N ILE A 370 -1.82 22.88 -17.03
CA ILE A 370 -2.02 23.72 -18.24
C ILE A 370 -1.65 25.19 -17.99
N ASN A 371 -1.85 25.68 -16.78
CA ASN A 371 -1.54 27.07 -16.43
C ASN A 371 -0.05 27.33 -16.15
N THR A 372 0.80 26.29 -16.14
CA THR A 372 2.25 26.47 -16.01
C THR A 372 2.81 27.23 -17.21
N ARG A 373 3.77 28.13 -17.00
CA ARG A 373 4.39 28.91 -18.11
C ARG A 373 5.31 28.00 -18.94
N GLY A 374 5.19 28.07 -20.26
CA GLY A 374 6.04 27.33 -21.22
C GLY A 374 5.90 25.80 -21.17
N ASN A 375 6.79 25.11 -21.87
CA ASN A 375 6.96 23.65 -21.80
C ASN A 375 7.90 23.34 -20.63
N SER A 376 7.36 23.40 -19.41
CA SER A 376 8.16 23.41 -18.18
C SER A 376 8.45 22.04 -17.59
N ILE A 377 7.97 20.96 -18.22
CA ILE A 377 8.01 19.61 -17.62
C ILE A 377 8.83 18.69 -18.49
N GLU A 378 10.08 18.48 -18.10
CA GLU A 378 10.99 17.56 -18.77
C GLU A 378 10.74 16.12 -18.27
N LEU A 379 10.38 15.22 -19.18
CA LEU A 379 10.20 13.80 -18.86
C LEU A 379 11.46 12.95 -19.15
N GLY A 380 12.43 13.50 -19.87
CA GLY A 380 13.57 12.73 -20.36
C GLY A 380 13.20 11.85 -21.57
N LYS A 381 13.68 10.61 -21.58
CA LYS A 381 13.36 9.61 -22.62
C LYS A 381 12.12 8.81 -22.20
N VAL A 382 11.12 8.73 -23.07
CA VAL A 382 9.86 8.02 -22.83
C VAL A 382 9.66 6.98 -23.91
N GLU A 383 9.46 5.72 -23.52
CA GLU A 383 9.21 4.61 -24.43
C GLU A 383 7.73 4.52 -24.82
N LYS A 384 6.83 4.58 -23.83
CA LYS A 384 5.38 4.53 -24.02
C LYS A 384 4.70 5.72 -23.35
N LEU A 385 4.03 6.57 -24.12
CA LEU A 385 3.26 7.71 -23.62
C LEU A 385 1.77 7.53 -23.95
N GLU A 386 0.94 7.50 -22.91
CA GLU A 386 -0.51 7.34 -23.01
C GLU A 386 -1.23 8.48 -22.28
N LEU A 387 -2.01 9.28 -23.02
CA LEU A 387 -2.82 10.36 -22.47
C LEU A 387 -4.30 10.12 -22.80
N ARG A 388 -5.15 10.13 -21.76
CA ARG A 388 -6.58 9.88 -21.89
C ARG A 388 -7.43 11.07 -21.45
N ASP A 389 -8.46 11.32 -22.23
CA ASP A 389 -9.47 12.35 -22.01
C ASP A 389 -8.82 13.75 -21.85
N TYR A 390 -9.14 14.55 -20.83
CA TYR A 390 -8.51 15.88 -20.64
C TYR A 390 -7.00 15.83 -20.42
N ALA A 391 -6.42 14.67 -20.05
CA ALA A 391 -4.97 14.54 -19.91
C ALA A 391 -4.23 14.79 -21.23
N VAL A 392 -4.92 14.69 -22.36
CA VAL A 392 -4.36 15.03 -23.67
C VAL A 392 -3.88 16.48 -23.73
N ASN A 393 -4.54 17.43 -23.04
CA ASN A 393 -4.09 18.83 -23.01
C ASN A 393 -2.79 19.06 -22.23
N ILE A 394 -2.35 18.09 -21.42
CA ILE A 394 -1.05 18.13 -20.74
C ILE A 394 0.09 18.11 -21.75
N LEU A 395 -0.14 17.55 -22.94
CA LEU A 395 0.88 17.43 -23.99
C LEU A 395 1.55 18.76 -24.35
N LEU A 396 0.82 19.88 -24.24
CA LEU A 396 1.34 21.23 -24.43
C LEU A 396 2.44 21.64 -23.44
N LYS A 397 2.62 20.89 -22.35
CA LYS A 397 3.55 21.20 -21.25
C LYS A 397 4.70 20.24 -21.14
N LEU A 398 4.60 19.10 -21.81
CA LEU A 398 5.62 18.08 -21.78
C LEU A 398 6.75 18.45 -22.74
N SER A 399 7.98 18.30 -22.26
CA SER A 399 9.20 18.34 -23.04
C SER A 399 9.83 16.94 -22.99
N LEU A 400 10.05 16.36 -24.17
CA LEU A 400 10.75 15.09 -24.33
C LEU A 400 12.19 15.38 -24.78
N HIS A 401 13.11 14.49 -24.45
CA HIS A 401 14.49 14.57 -24.92
C HIS A 401 14.53 14.64 -26.46
N GLY A 402 15.44 15.44 -27.05
CA GLY A 402 15.48 15.66 -28.51
C GLY A 402 15.68 14.38 -29.33
N GLU A 403 16.44 13.43 -28.78
CA GLU A 403 16.67 12.10 -29.36
C GLU A 403 15.64 11.04 -28.92
N ASN A 404 14.47 11.43 -28.41
CA ASN A 404 13.51 10.45 -27.93
C ASN A 404 12.94 9.62 -29.09
N VAL A 405 12.94 8.30 -28.91
CA VAL A 405 12.34 7.32 -29.83
C VAL A 405 11.26 6.57 -29.06
N MET A 406 10.00 6.97 -29.23
CA MET A 406 8.86 6.30 -28.61
C MET A 406 8.50 5.03 -29.36
N GLU A 407 8.29 3.95 -28.62
CA GLU A 407 7.64 2.76 -29.14
C GLU A 407 6.16 3.02 -29.40
N VAL A 408 5.48 3.63 -28.43
CA VAL A 408 4.04 3.88 -28.50
C VAL A 408 3.72 5.28 -28.03
N PHE A 409 3.02 6.04 -28.87
CA PHE A 409 2.36 7.27 -28.51
C PHE A 409 0.85 7.14 -28.73
N HIS A 410 0.08 7.11 -27.65
CA HIS A 410 -1.37 6.88 -27.68
C HIS A 410 -2.11 8.07 -27.05
N LEU A 411 -3.01 8.67 -27.82
CA LEU A 411 -3.95 9.70 -27.35
C LEU A 411 -5.39 9.23 -27.57
N CYS A 412 -6.20 9.29 -26.51
CA CYS A 412 -7.61 8.94 -26.57
C CYS A 412 -8.44 10.06 -25.96
N ALA A 413 -9.39 10.64 -26.71
CA ALA A 413 -10.24 11.72 -26.20
C ALA A 413 -11.70 11.55 -26.63
N LYS A 414 -12.54 11.03 -25.74
CA LYS A 414 -13.92 10.67 -26.06
C LYS A 414 -14.83 11.86 -26.41
N LYS A 415 -14.46 13.08 -26.05
CA LYS A 415 -15.25 14.29 -26.28
C LYS A 415 -14.40 15.44 -26.84
N LYS A 416 -15.02 16.38 -27.56
CA LYS A 416 -14.33 17.50 -28.20
C LYS A 416 -13.66 18.44 -27.20
N GLU A 417 -14.30 18.68 -26.06
CA GLU A 417 -13.78 19.54 -25.00
C GLU A 417 -12.48 19.02 -24.38
N TYR A 418 -12.19 17.72 -24.49
CA TYR A 418 -10.98 17.12 -23.93
C TYR A 418 -9.71 17.55 -24.67
N VAL A 419 -9.83 18.11 -25.87
CA VAL A 419 -8.72 18.53 -26.72
C VAL A 419 -8.78 20.02 -27.09
N SER A 420 -9.72 20.77 -26.51
CA SER A 420 -10.01 22.15 -26.95
C SER A 420 -8.82 23.08 -26.78
N GLU A 421 -8.08 22.97 -25.67
CA GLU A 421 -6.92 23.83 -25.40
C GLU A 421 -5.79 23.53 -26.38
N THR A 422 -5.54 22.26 -26.68
CA THR A 422 -4.53 21.84 -27.66
C THR A 422 -4.87 22.35 -29.06
N ILE A 423 -6.12 22.24 -29.50
CA ILE A 423 -6.55 22.68 -30.84
C ILE A 423 -6.43 24.20 -31.01
N LYS A 424 -6.79 24.97 -29.97
CA LYS A 424 -6.73 26.44 -30.01
C LYS A 424 -5.31 26.99 -30.13
N THR A 425 -4.29 26.21 -29.79
CA THR A 425 -2.91 26.66 -29.94
C THR A 425 -2.61 26.97 -31.40
N THR A 426 -2.09 28.16 -31.69
CA THR A 426 -1.85 28.63 -33.07
C THR A 426 -0.65 27.97 -33.72
N ASN A 427 0.24 27.36 -32.93
CA ASN A 427 1.52 26.87 -33.39
C ASN A 427 1.50 25.34 -33.53
N ASN A 428 2.04 24.83 -34.64
CA ASN A 428 2.37 23.41 -34.78
C ASN A 428 3.67 23.14 -33.99
N SER A 429 3.59 23.16 -32.67
CA SER A 429 4.78 23.26 -31.80
C SER A 429 4.99 22.06 -30.88
N ILE A 430 4.17 21.01 -30.96
CA ILE A 430 4.31 19.86 -30.05
C ILE A 430 5.33 18.88 -30.65
N ARG A 431 6.60 19.09 -30.33
CA ARG A 431 7.69 18.21 -30.73
C ARG A 431 7.65 16.93 -29.90
N ILE A 432 7.39 15.80 -30.56
CA ILE A 432 7.29 14.48 -29.92
C ILE A 432 8.44 13.53 -30.28
N GLY A 433 9.33 13.93 -31.20
CA GLY A 433 10.50 13.14 -31.60
C GLY A 433 10.17 12.06 -32.63
N LYS A 434 10.88 10.91 -32.56
CA LYS A 434 10.63 9.75 -33.40
C LYS A 434 9.62 8.83 -32.71
N VAL A 435 8.68 8.26 -33.46
CA VAL A 435 7.57 7.42 -32.96
C VAL A 435 7.38 6.21 -33.87
N LYS A 436 7.49 5.00 -33.30
CA LYS A 436 7.24 3.75 -34.03
C LYS A 436 5.75 3.48 -34.23
N LYS A 437 4.94 3.64 -33.18
CA LYS A 437 3.49 3.47 -33.21
C LYS A 437 2.77 4.72 -32.73
N LEU A 438 1.95 5.31 -33.61
CA LEU A 438 1.11 6.46 -33.26
C LEU A 438 -0.36 6.06 -33.37
N GLU A 439 -1.08 6.10 -32.24
CA GLU A 439 -2.50 5.77 -32.16
C GLU A 439 -3.28 6.99 -31.66
N LEU A 440 -4.23 7.47 -32.46
CA LEU A 440 -5.15 8.54 -32.07
C LEU A 440 -6.59 8.05 -32.16
N GLU A 441 -7.32 8.14 -31.05
CA GLU A 441 -8.72 7.72 -30.97
C GLU A 441 -9.68 8.90 -30.73
N TYR A 442 -10.85 8.83 -31.37
CA TYR A 442 -11.94 9.80 -31.21
C TYR A 442 -11.49 11.25 -31.52
N PHE A 443 -11.81 12.22 -30.66
CA PHE A 443 -11.45 13.63 -30.88
C PHE A 443 -9.94 13.90 -30.75
N ALA A 444 -9.15 12.95 -30.25
CA ALA A 444 -7.69 13.10 -30.21
C ALA A 444 -7.08 13.19 -31.62
N ILE A 445 -7.79 12.69 -32.63
CA ILE A 445 -7.37 12.81 -34.03
C ILE A 445 -7.20 14.28 -34.42
N ASN A 446 -8.05 15.19 -33.94
CA ASN A 446 -7.95 16.63 -34.25
C ASN A 446 -6.66 17.31 -33.75
N ILE A 447 -5.86 16.65 -32.91
CA ILE A 447 -4.54 17.15 -32.47
C ILE A 447 -3.44 16.86 -33.49
N LEU A 448 -3.66 15.93 -34.42
CA LEU A 448 -2.65 15.51 -35.38
C LEU A 448 -1.92 16.69 -36.08
N PRO A 449 -2.58 17.77 -36.54
CA PRO A 449 -1.88 18.91 -37.16
C PRO A 449 -0.90 19.64 -36.23
N LYS A 450 -1.03 19.48 -34.91
CA LYS A 450 -0.20 20.13 -33.89
C LYS A 450 1.06 19.34 -33.54
N LEU A 451 1.08 18.06 -33.89
CA LEU A 451 2.20 17.16 -33.61
C LEU A 451 3.32 17.42 -34.64
N VAL A 452 4.54 17.58 -34.13
CA VAL A 452 5.75 17.69 -34.92
C VAL A 452 6.61 16.45 -34.66
N LEU A 453 6.62 15.56 -35.64
CA LEU A 453 7.51 14.40 -35.68
C LEU A 453 8.89 14.83 -36.21
N HIS A 454 9.92 14.07 -35.85
CA HIS A 454 11.24 14.23 -36.42
C HIS A 454 11.21 14.03 -37.95
N GLU A 455 12.05 14.74 -38.71
CA GLU A 455 12.06 14.66 -40.19
C GLU A 455 12.35 13.23 -40.69
N GLU A 456 13.31 12.56 -40.06
CA GLU A 456 13.68 11.16 -40.29
C GLU A 456 12.78 10.13 -39.58
N ASN A 457 11.54 10.49 -39.22
CA ASN A 457 10.67 9.55 -38.52
C ASN A 457 10.33 8.34 -39.41
N VAL A 458 10.57 7.13 -38.90
CA VAL A 458 10.15 5.87 -39.52
C VAL A 458 9.14 5.21 -38.59
N MET A 459 7.88 5.25 -38.99
CA MET A 459 6.75 4.74 -38.25
C MET A 459 6.37 3.34 -38.75
N GLU A 460 6.28 2.39 -37.83
CA GLU A 460 5.82 1.02 -38.09
C GLU A 460 4.31 0.98 -38.31
N GLU A 461 3.55 1.69 -37.48
CA GLU A 461 2.10 1.72 -37.55
C GLU A 461 1.53 3.09 -37.17
N PHE A 462 0.68 3.62 -38.06
CA PHE A 462 -0.13 4.80 -37.81
C PHE A 462 -1.61 4.41 -37.81
N ARG A 463 -2.30 4.62 -36.68
CA ARG A 463 -3.71 4.26 -36.50
C ARG A 463 -4.55 5.47 -36.11
N LEU A 464 -5.63 5.70 -36.86
CA LEU A 464 -6.65 6.70 -36.57
C LEU A 464 -8.01 6.02 -36.40
N ASN A 465 -8.55 6.04 -35.17
CA ASN A 465 -9.82 5.41 -34.86
C ASN A 465 -10.90 6.45 -34.52
N GLY A 466 -11.54 7.01 -35.56
CA GLY A 466 -12.65 7.95 -35.43
C GLY A 466 -13.99 7.26 -35.64
N ARG A 467 -14.95 7.51 -34.74
CA ARG A 467 -16.31 6.94 -34.82
C ARG A 467 -17.32 7.84 -35.53
N ASP A 468 -17.01 9.12 -35.68
CA ASP A 468 -17.86 10.08 -36.40
C ASP A 468 -17.01 11.08 -37.24
N ILE A 469 -17.70 11.91 -38.02
CA ILE A 469 -17.08 12.97 -38.83
C ILE A 469 -16.57 14.15 -38.00
N GLU A 470 -17.13 14.38 -36.81
CA GLU A 470 -16.75 15.47 -35.91
C GLU A 470 -15.36 15.25 -35.32
N ASN A 471 -14.98 13.99 -35.08
CA ASN A 471 -13.67 13.53 -34.63
C ASN A 471 -12.52 14.00 -35.53
N ILE A 472 -12.80 14.32 -36.80
CA ILE A 472 -11.83 14.78 -37.81
C ILE A 472 -12.17 16.15 -38.41
N SER A 473 -13.18 16.83 -37.88
CA SER A 473 -13.75 18.03 -38.50
C SER A 473 -12.76 19.20 -38.57
N GLU A 474 -11.88 19.36 -37.58
CA GLU A 474 -10.89 20.45 -37.57
C GLU A 474 -9.82 20.24 -38.65
N ILE A 475 -9.43 18.99 -38.90
CA ILE A 475 -8.48 18.63 -39.97
C ILE A 475 -9.09 18.91 -41.35
N ILE A 476 -10.35 18.52 -41.57
CA ILE A 476 -11.04 18.77 -42.85
C ILE A 476 -11.11 20.27 -43.14
N LYS A 477 -11.44 21.09 -42.12
CA LYS A 477 -11.58 22.55 -42.25
C LYS A 477 -10.25 23.28 -42.44
N ALA A 478 -9.14 22.73 -41.97
CA ALA A 478 -7.82 23.36 -42.09
C ALA A 478 -7.46 23.59 -43.57
N LYS A 479 -7.09 24.83 -43.94
CA LYS A 479 -6.68 25.15 -45.32
C LYS A 479 -5.35 24.49 -45.71
N ASN A 480 -4.46 24.31 -44.75
CA ASN A 480 -3.15 23.68 -44.96
C ASN A 480 -3.33 22.15 -44.99
N ASN A 481 -2.87 21.52 -46.08
CA ASN A 481 -3.15 20.11 -46.37
C ASN A 481 -1.95 19.19 -46.12
N ASP A 482 -1.01 19.60 -45.27
CA ASP A 482 0.33 19.02 -45.28
C ASP A 482 0.74 18.54 -43.89
N ILE A 483 0.06 17.52 -43.38
CA ILE A 483 0.44 16.84 -42.14
C ILE A 483 1.56 15.85 -42.46
N TRP A 484 2.81 16.20 -42.15
CA TRP A 484 3.95 15.31 -42.33
C TRP A 484 4.03 14.23 -41.25
N LEU A 485 4.08 12.96 -41.64
CA LEU A 485 4.18 11.81 -40.73
C LEU A 485 5.53 11.09 -40.78
N GLY A 486 6.40 11.43 -41.74
CA GLY A 486 7.62 10.66 -42.04
C GLY A 486 7.37 9.50 -43.01
N ASN A 487 8.12 8.42 -42.85
CA ASN A 487 7.93 7.16 -43.57
C ASN A 487 7.00 6.24 -42.76
N VAL A 488 5.85 5.85 -43.31
CA VAL A 488 4.85 5.04 -42.61
C VAL A 488 4.73 3.68 -43.30
N LYS A 489 5.01 2.60 -42.57
CA LYS A 489 4.92 1.22 -43.10
C LYS A 489 3.48 0.71 -43.16
N LYS A 490 2.71 0.91 -42.09
CA LYS A 490 1.32 0.46 -41.99
C LYS A 490 0.41 1.62 -41.61
N LEU A 491 -0.61 1.84 -42.43
CA LEU A 491 -1.61 2.89 -42.23
C LEU A 491 -2.99 2.27 -41.98
N GLU A 492 -3.54 2.48 -40.79
CA GLU A 492 -4.89 2.04 -40.42
C GLU A 492 -5.81 3.23 -40.18
N LEU A 493 -6.75 3.45 -41.10
CA LEU A 493 -7.75 4.49 -40.99
C LEU A 493 -9.12 3.86 -40.71
N GLY A 494 -9.72 4.23 -39.58
CA GLY A 494 -11.11 3.89 -39.30
C GLY A 494 -12.09 4.50 -40.31
N PRO A 495 -13.38 4.12 -40.26
CA PRO A 495 -14.36 4.41 -41.32
C PRO A 495 -14.44 5.89 -41.73
N TYR A 496 -14.35 6.81 -40.77
CA TYR A 496 -14.41 8.25 -41.05
C TYR A 496 -13.02 8.86 -41.30
N ALA A 497 -11.97 8.33 -40.66
CA ALA A 497 -10.60 8.82 -40.80
C ALA A 497 -10.05 8.69 -42.23
N GLY A 498 -10.60 7.80 -43.05
CA GLY A 498 -10.28 7.72 -44.49
C GLY A 498 -10.43 9.05 -45.23
N ARG A 499 -11.34 9.94 -44.79
CA ARG A 499 -11.59 11.24 -45.43
C ARG A 499 -10.44 12.24 -45.27
N ILE A 500 -9.55 12.07 -44.30
CA ILE A 500 -8.38 12.95 -44.14
C ILE A 500 -7.14 12.41 -44.84
N ARG A 501 -7.19 11.24 -45.49
CA ARG A 501 -6.06 10.66 -46.22
C ARG A 501 -5.39 11.66 -47.19
N PRO A 502 -6.12 12.49 -47.97
CA PRO A 502 -5.50 13.48 -48.84
C PRO A 502 -4.69 14.57 -48.14
N LYS A 503 -4.83 14.72 -46.82
CA LYS A 503 -4.09 15.71 -46.00
C LYS A 503 -2.86 15.13 -45.31
N LEU A 504 -2.66 13.82 -45.41
CA LEU A 504 -1.52 13.13 -44.81
C LEU A 504 -0.39 13.07 -45.83
N ARG A 505 0.75 13.63 -45.49
CA ARG A 505 2.00 13.50 -46.24
C ARG A 505 2.89 12.47 -45.55
N TYR A 506 3.16 11.38 -46.25
CA TYR A 506 4.07 10.35 -45.81
C TYR A 506 4.72 9.69 -47.02
N CYS A 507 5.92 9.16 -46.83
CA CYS A 507 6.48 8.23 -47.80
C CYS A 507 5.89 6.85 -47.51
N GLU A 508 5.22 6.25 -48.50
CA GLU A 508 4.92 4.82 -48.43
C GLU A 508 6.26 4.08 -48.46
N GLY A 509 6.57 3.35 -47.39
CA GLY A 509 7.75 2.53 -47.35
C GLY A 509 7.70 1.57 -48.54
N LYS A 510 8.63 1.73 -49.50
CA LYS A 510 8.81 0.73 -50.56
C LYS A 510 8.98 -0.61 -49.87
N THR A 511 8.01 -1.50 -50.02
CA THR A 511 8.14 -2.89 -49.66
C THR A 511 9.22 -3.44 -50.58
N PHE A 512 10.47 -3.45 -50.10
CA PHE A 512 11.52 -4.24 -50.71
C PHE A 512 11.11 -5.70 -50.44
N TYR A 513 10.43 -6.28 -51.43
CA TYR A 513 10.05 -7.69 -51.44
C TYR A 513 11.28 -8.59 -51.50
#